data_AF-A0A2V3YL39-F1
#
_entry.id   AF-A0A2V3YL39-F1
#
_cell.length_a   1.000
_cell.length_b   1.000
_cell.length_c   1.000
_cell.angle_alpha   90.00
_cell.angle_beta   90.00
_cell.angle_gamma   90.00
#
_symmetry.space_group_name_H-M   'P 1'
#
loop_
_entity.id
_entity.type
_entity.pdbx_description
1 polymer ?
#
loop_
_entity_poly.entity_id
_entity_poly.type
_entity_poly.pdbx_seq_one_letter_code
_entity_poly.pdbx_strand_id
1 'polypeptide(L)' 'MKARYKIVGLEHDELIDKIYKEISAIHGVEEVFINIQKQEMVIETEEENLLRIEHAAIIILSYITPQICIKKF' A
#
# COMPACT_ATOMS: atom_id res chain seq x y z
N MET A 1 2.70 7.18 17.37
CA MET A 1 1.29 6.78 17.19
C MET A 1 1.22 5.86 15.97
N LYS A 2 0.27 4.91 15.90
CA LYS A 2 0.12 4.10 14.67
C LYS A 2 -0.68 4.88 13.64
N ALA A 3 -0.21 4.87 12.39
CA ALA A 3 -0.86 5.52 11.26
C ALA A 3 -1.32 4.46 10.25
N ARG A 4 -2.47 4.72 9.62
CA ARG A 4 -3.08 3.86 8.61
C ARG A 4 -3.37 4.69 7.38
N TYR A 5 -3.07 4.16 6.20
CA TYR A 5 -3.48 4.79 4.96
C TYR A 5 -3.97 3.75 3.96
N LYS A 6 -4.80 4.20 3.02
CA LYS A 6 -5.55 3.32 2.12
C LYS A 6 -5.30 3.65 0.66
N ILE A 7 -5.06 2.60 -0.11
CA ILE A 7 -4.79 2.66 -1.54
C ILE A 7 -5.97 2.03 -2.27
N VAL A 8 -6.53 2.70 -3.27
CA VAL A 8 -7.70 2.24 -4.03
C VAL A 8 -7.36 2.01 -5.51
N GLY A 9 -8.06 1.08 -6.17
CA GLY A 9 -7.87 0.78 -7.59
C GLY A 9 -6.95 -0.42 -7.89
N LEU A 10 -6.92 -1.40 -6.98
CA LEU A 10 -6.30 -2.70 -7.24
C LEU A 10 -7.24 -3.54 -8.13
N GLU A 11 -7.20 -3.34 -9.45
CA GLU A 11 -8.07 -4.03 -10.41
C GLU A 11 -7.51 -5.38 -10.92
N HIS A 12 -6.32 -5.78 -10.48
CA HIS A 12 -5.59 -6.92 -11.02
C HIS A 12 -5.22 -7.93 -9.93
N ASP A 13 -6.09 -8.92 -9.71
CA ASP A 13 -5.92 -10.00 -8.73
C ASP A 13 -4.58 -10.74 -8.89
N GLU A 14 -4.09 -10.87 -10.12
CA GLU A 14 -2.84 -11.56 -10.44
C GLU A 14 -1.58 -10.85 -9.92
N LEU A 15 -1.66 -9.54 -9.62
CA LEU A 15 -0.53 -8.74 -9.16
C LEU A 15 -0.51 -8.58 -7.64
N ILE A 16 -1.53 -9.05 -6.93
CA ILE A 16 -1.72 -8.80 -5.50
C ILE A 16 -0.61 -9.41 -4.66
N ASP A 17 -0.19 -10.64 -4.98
CA ASP A 17 0.92 -11.29 -4.27
C ASP A 17 2.23 -10.52 -4.45
N LYS A 18 2.45 -9.93 -5.63
CA LYS A 18 3.63 -9.10 -5.90
C LYS A 18 3.55 -7.79 -5.11
N ILE A 19 2.40 -7.13 -5.13
CA ILE A 19 2.16 -5.90 -4.37
C ILE A 19 2.37 -6.15 -2.87
N TYR A 20 1.77 -7.20 -2.31
CA TYR A 20 1.93 -7.55 -0.91
C TYR A 20 3.40 -7.75 -0.52
N LYS A 21 4.16 -8.50 -1.32
CA LYS A 21 5.58 -8.76 -1.07
C LYS A 21 6.41 -7.48 -1.09
N GLU A 22 6.26 -6.65 -2.12
CA GLU A 22 7.05 -5.44 -2.29
C GLU A 22 6.73 -4.40 -1.20
N ILE A 23 5.45 -4.24 -0.85
CA ILE A 23 5.03 -3.31 0.19
C ILE A 23 5.46 -3.78 1.58
N SER A 24 5.31 -5.08 1.87
CA SER A 24 5.74 -5.65 3.17
C SER A 24 7.26 -5.61 3.37
N ALA A 25 8.03 -5.50 2.28
CA ALA A 25 9.48 -5.35 2.33
C ALA A 25 9.95 -3.92 2.65
N ILE A 26 9.06 -2.92 2.63
CA ILE A 26 9.41 -1.54 2.99
C ILE A 26 9.74 -1.48 4.48
N HIS A 27 10.97 -1.08 4.81
CA HIS A 27 11.38 -0.88 6.19
C HIS A 27 10.42 0.07 6.92
N GLY A 28 9.95 -0.29 8.11
CA GLY A 28 9.00 0.48 8.91
C GLY A 28 7.52 0.11 8.71
N VAL A 29 7.20 -0.74 7.73
CA VAL A 29 5.86 -1.35 7.63
C VAL A 29 5.72 -2.42 8.72
N GLU A 30 4.63 -2.35 9.48
CA GLU A 30 4.29 -3.34 10.50
C GLU A 30 3.33 -4.39 9.97
N GLU A 31 2.26 -3.96 9.31
CA GLU A 31 1.23 -4.84 8.76
C GLU A 31 0.69 -4.31 7.43
N VAL A 32 0.28 -5.24 6.56
CA VAL A 32 -0.35 -4.95 5.26
C VAL A 32 -1.60 -5.81 5.12
N PHE A 33 -2.75 -5.16 4.91
CA PHE A 33 -4.03 -5.83 4.65
C PHE A 33 -4.53 -5.45 3.27
N ILE A 34 -4.84 -6.45 2.44
CA ILE A 34 -5.40 -6.23 1.10
C ILE A 34 -6.82 -6.79 1.05
N ASN A 35 -7.77 -5.96 0.66
CA ASN A 35 -9.15 -6.32 0.40
C ASN A 35 -9.44 -6.18 -1.09
N ILE A 36 -9.41 -7.31 -1.80
CA ILE A 36 -9.63 -7.41 -3.25
C ILE A 36 -11.04 -6.94 -3.62
N GLN A 37 -12.07 -7.39 -2.89
CA GLN A 37 -13.46 -7.07 -3.18
C GLN A 37 -13.75 -5.56 -3.14
N LYS A 38 -13.06 -4.85 -2.25
CA LYS A 38 -13.16 -3.39 -2.14
C LYS A 38 -12.10 -2.66 -2.96
N GLN A 39 -11.15 -3.39 -3.56
CA GLN A 39 -9.96 -2.88 -4.22
C GLN A 39 -9.12 -1.96 -3.32
N GLU A 40 -8.90 -2.37 -2.07
CA GLU A 40 -8.26 -1.55 -1.03
C GLU A 40 -7.03 -2.22 -0.44
N MET A 41 -5.98 -1.45 -0.14
CA MET A 41 -4.87 -1.89 0.71
C MET A 41 -4.71 -0.95 1.90
N VAL A 42 -4.57 -1.49 3.10
CA VAL A 42 -4.29 -0.77 4.35
C VAL A 42 -2.90 -1.15 4.83
N ILE A 43 -2.09 -0.16 5.16
CA ILE A 43 -0.72 -0.34 5.67
C ILE A 43 -0.65 0.27 7.07
N GLU A 44 -0.17 -0.50 8.03
CA GLU A 44 0.13 -0.03 9.39
C GLU A 44 1.62 0.30 9.53
N THR A 45 1.90 1.44 10.15
CA THR A 45 3.25 1.94 10.44
C THR A 45 3.23 2.88 11.63
N GLU A 46 4.39 3.17 12.19
CA GLU A 46 4.58 4.34 13.04
C GLU A 46 4.38 5.66 12.25
N GLU A 47 3.82 6.67 12.92
CA GLU A 47 3.48 7.98 12.37
C GLU A 47 4.69 8.73 11.76
N GLU A 48 5.87 8.60 12.37
CA GLU A 48 7.12 9.18 11.84
C GLU A 48 7.51 8.62 10.46
N ASN A 49 7.07 7.41 10.15
CA ASN A 49 7.37 6.72 8.91
C ASN A 49 6.29 6.94 7.83
N LEU A 50 5.16 7.55 8.18
CA LEU A 50 3.97 7.63 7.34
C LEU A 50 4.25 8.21 5.95
N LEU A 51 4.85 9.39 5.88
CA LEU A 51 5.11 10.07 4.60
C LEU A 51 6.13 9.31 3.72
N ARG A 52 7.14 8.70 4.34
CA ARG A 52 8.15 7.91 3.62
C ARG A 52 7.53 6.65 3.02
N ILE A 53 6.76 5.93 3.83
CA ILE A 53 6.12 4.68 3.43
C ILE A 53 5.02 4.94 2.41
N GLU A 54 4.26 6.03 2.55
CA GLU A 54 3.30 6.48 1.54
C GLU A 54 3.98 6.72 0.18
N HIS A 55 5.05 7.51 0.14
CA HIS A 55 5.80 7.76 -1.10
C HIS A 55 6.41 6.50 -1.70
N ALA A 56 6.99 5.62 -0.88
CA ALA A 56 7.53 4.35 -1.35
C ALA A 56 6.44 3.46 -1.96
N ALA A 57 5.29 3.35 -1.28
CA ALA A 57 4.15 2.60 -1.78
C ALA A 57 3.66 3.15 -3.13
N ILE A 58 3.53 4.47 -3.28
CA ILE A 58 3.18 5.11 -4.56
C ILE A 58 4.11 4.67 -5.69
N ILE A 59 5.43 4.76 -5.47
CA ILE A 59 6.43 4.46 -6.48
C ILE A 59 6.34 2.99 -6.89
N ILE A 60 6.36 2.08 -5.91
CA ILE A 60 6.28 0.63 -6.14
C ILE A 60 5.00 0.28 -6.91
N LEU A 61 3.89 0.84 -6.48
CA LEU A 61 2.58 0.58 -7.07
C LEU A 61 2.47 1.12 -8.48
N SER A 62 2.96 2.33 -8.76
CA SER A 62 2.99 2.89 -10.12
C SER A 62 3.83 2.05 -11.08
N TYR A 63 4.86 1.35 -10.59
CA TYR A 63 5.67 0.44 -11.37
C TYR A 63 4.98 -0.91 -11.63
N ILE A 64 4.18 -1.40 -10.67
CA ILE A 64 3.48 -2.68 -10.78
C ILE A 64 2.18 -2.53 -11.58
N THR A 65 1.41 -1.47 -11.33
CA THR A 65 0.15 -1.17 -12.02
C THR A 65 0.03 0.35 -12.22
N PRO A 66 0.05 0.84 -13.48
CA PRO A 66 0.02 2.27 -13.77
C PRO A 66 -1.25 3.03 -13.35
N GLN A 67 -2.29 2.36 -12.83
CA GLN A 67 -3.64 2.92 -12.64
C GLN A 67 -4.08 3.12 -11.17
N ILE A 68 -3.15 3.40 -10.24
CA ILE A 68 -3.49 3.51 -8.81
C ILE A 68 -3.85 4.94 -8.37
N CYS A 69 -4.90 5.06 -7.55
CA CYS A 69 -5.34 6.29 -6.92
C CYS A 69 -5.27 6.16 -5.38
N ILE A 70 -4.70 7.14 -4.68
CA ILE A 70 -4.47 7.07 -3.22
C ILE A 70 -5.34 8.07 -2.48
N LYS A 71 -6.00 7.62 -1.41
CA LYS A 71 -6.84 8.44 -0.54
C LYS A 71 -6.34 8.39 0.90
N LYS A 72 -6.02 9.57 1.46
CA LYS A 72 -5.66 9.73 2.88
C LYS A 72 -6.92 9.70 3.74
N PHE A 73 -6.84 9.07 4.91
CA PHE A 73 -7.90 9.02 5.92
C PHE A 73 -7.35 9.52 7.25
#